data_AF-A0A368DXE6-F1
#
_entry.id   AF-A0A368DXE6-F1
#
_cell.length_a   1.000
_cell.length_b   1.000
_cell.length_c   1.000
_cell.angle_alpha   90.00
_cell.angle_beta   90.00
_cell.angle_gamma   90.00
#
_symmetry.space_group_name_H-M   'P 1'
#
loop_
_entity.id
_entity.type
_entity.pdbx_description
1 polymer ?
#
loop_
_entity_poly.entity_id
_entity_poly.type
_entity_poly.pdbx_seq_one_letter_code
_entity_poly.pdbx_strand_id
1 'polypeptide(L)'
;MFALVFFCSFNPKISVAEPGFFLQTLTNTFVDWVFGRLDTYIEVKPDESDEPLDKKSIQEPNKNTSEKKVSIKIDEVVKRDDTFYKKFSNIPFSGHIESYHPNGQLKIIGEFSEGKKIGEWVEYYMSGVKKSEGKFANGKKDGAWVYYFLNTNIKEKQFFINGNKDDLWEKFDVHGTLIQTESYQNGKWIITTIN
;
A
#
# COMPACT_ATOMS: atom_id res chain seq x y z
N MET A 1 38.63 67.90 -17.37
CA MET A 1 38.47 66.99 -16.22
C MET A 1 37.07 67.22 -15.66
N PHE A 2 36.08 66.46 -16.13
CA PHE A 2 34.68 66.56 -15.71
C PHE A 2 34.26 65.20 -15.18
N ALA A 3 33.73 65.16 -13.97
CA ALA A 3 32.97 64.02 -13.45
C ALA A 3 31.71 64.58 -12.78
N LEU A 4 30.56 64.25 -13.38
CA LEU A 4 29.23 64.44 -12.84
C LEU A 4 28.62 63.04 -12.76
N VAL A 5 28.20 62.66 -11.56
CA VAL A 5 27.58 61.38 -11.23
C VAL A 5 26.11 61.45 -11.62
N PHE A 6 25.61 60.42 -12.31
CA PHE A 6 24.20 60.08 -12.32
C PHE A 6 24.02 58.57 -12.10
N PHE A 7 23.18 58.26 -11.12
CA PHE A 7 22.71 56.93 -10.75
C PHE A 7 21.75 56.38 -11.83
N CYS A 8 21.82 55.07 -12.08
CA CYS A 8 20.62 54.25 -12.24
C CYS A 8 20.92 52.76 -11.98
N SER A 9 19.93 52.13 -11.36
CA SER A 9 19.87 50.84 -10.66
C SER A 9 20.28 49.59 -11.44
N PHE A 10 20.72 48.54 -10.73
CA PHE A 10 19.98 47.25 -10.66
C PHE A 10 20.51 46.41 -9.48
N ASN A 11 19.59 46.00 -8.60
CA ASN A 11 19.82 45.23 -7.37
C ASN A 11 20.19 43.75 -7.66
N PRO A 12 21.22 43.17 -7.01
CA PRO A 12 21.41 41.73 -6.97
C PRO A 12 20.92 41.16 -5.63
N LYS A 13 20.02 40.18 -5.66
CA LYS A 13 19.80 39.26 -4.53
C LYS A 13 19.85 37.84 -5.05
N ILE A 14 21.01 37.21 -4.91
CA ILE A 14 21.17 35.75 -4.91
C ILE A 14 21.65 35.42 -3.50
N SER A 15 20.79 34.77 -2.73
CA SER A 15 21.11 34.30 -1.38
C SER A 15 21.73 32.92 -1.44
N VAL A 16 22.83 32.81 -0.71
CA VAL A 16 23.66 31.64 -0.47
C VAL A 16 22.89 30.58 0.34
N ALA A 17 23.19 29.31 0.06
CA ALA A 17 22.72 28.13 0.77
C ALA A 17 23.55 27.88 2.03
N GLU A 18 22.91 27.38 3.10
CA GLU A 18 23.51 26.44 4.06
C GLU A 18 22.44 25.50 4.66
N PRO A 19 22.81 24.29 5.10
CA PRO A 19 21.90 23.19 5.46
C PRO A 19 21.74 23.01 6.98
N GLY A 20 20.56 22.55 7.42
CA GLY A 20 20.42 21.86 8.71
C GLY A 20 19.14 22.13 9.52
N PHE A 21 18.56 21.02 10.00
CA PHE A 21 17.59 20.84 11.09
C PHE A 21 16.12 21.25 10.87
N PHE A 22 15.16 20.33 10.70
CA PHE A 22 14.53 19.32 11.59
C PHE A 22 13.23 19.82 12.25
N LEU A 23 12.15 19.10 11.90
CA LEU A 23 10.85 18.92 12.55
C LEU A 23 9.72 19.96 12.44
N GLN A 24 8.52 19.35 12.33
CA GLN A 24 7.15 19.87 12.36
C GLN A 24 6.69 20.33 10.96
N THR A 25 5.80 19.62 10.27
CA THR A 25 4.47 19.20 10.74
C THR A 25 3.98 17.93 10.02
N LEU A 26 3.76 16.85 10.76
CA LEU A 26 2.87 15.77 10.31
C LEU A 26 1.44 16.17 10.68
N THR A 27 0.76 16.89 9.80
CA THR A 27 -0.70 16.92 9.85
C THR A 27 -1.20 15.62 9.23
N ASN A 28 -1.77 14.77 10.08
CA ASN A 28 -2.47 13.53 9.74
C ASN A 28 -3.50 13.74 8.61
N THR A 29 -3.11 13.52 7.36
CA THR A 29 -4.05 13.37 6.23
C THR A 29 -3.96 11.99 5.57
N PHE A 30 -3.17 11.08 6.12
CA PHE A 30 -3.07 9.70 5.58
C PHE A 30 -4.06 8.71 6.23
N VAL A 31 -4.69 9.09 7.35
CA VAL A 31 -5.67 8.23 8.05
C VAL A 31 -7.12 8.55 7.66
N ASP A 32 -7.41 9.75 7.16
CA ASP A 32 -8.77 10.21 6.84
C ASP A 32 -9.34 9.68 5.51
N TRP A 33 -8.54 8.98 4.70
CA TRP A 33 -9.01 8.31 3.47
C TRP A 33 -9.44 6.85 3.69
N VAL A 34 -9.03 6.21 4.79
CA VAL A 34 -9.23 4.77 5.00
C VAL A 34 -10.41 4.45 5.93
N PHE A 35 -10.82 5.37 6.79
CA PHE A 35 -12.00 5.20 7.65
C PHE A 35 -12.93 6.40 7.50
N GLY A 36 -13.93 6.28 6.63
CA GLY A 36 -14.97 7.29 6.47
C GLY A 36 -15.58 7.66 7.82
N ARG A 37 -15.53 8.96 8.13
CA ARG A 37 -16.14 9.59 9.31
C ARG A 37 -17.66 9.35 9.26
N LEU A 38 -18.16 8.41 10.07
CA LEU A 38 -19.58 8.17 10.28
C LEU A 38 -20.00 8.86 11.58
N ASP A 39 -20.34 10.14 11.53
CA ASP A 39 -20.99 10.84 12.64
C ASP A 39 -22.08 11.79 12.12
N THR A 40 -23.29 11.28 11.95
CA THR A 40 -24.50 12.13 11.99
C THR A 40 -25.18 11.89 13.34
N TYR A 41 -24.90 12.81 14.26
CA TYR A 41 -25.57 12.93 15.55
C TYR A 41 -26.98 13.48 15.30
N ILE A 42 -28.02 12.69 15.56
CA ILE A 42 -29.40 13.18 15.64
C ILE A 42 -29.80 13.16 17.11
N GLU A 43 -29.96 14.34 17.70
CA GLU A 43 -30.59 14.50 19.01
C GLU A 43 -32.10 14.29 18.86
N VAL A 44 -32.67 13.33 19.60
CA VAL A 44 -34.13 13.21 19.78
C VAL A 44 -34.42 13.37 21.27
N LYS A 45 -35.14 14.44 21.61
CA LYS A 45 -35.69 14.72 22.95
C LYS A 45 -36.84 13.74 23.26
N PRO A 46 -37.05 13.36 24.53
CA PRO A 46 -38.19 12.54 24.91
C PRO A 46 -39.42 13.42 25.16
N ASP A 47 -40.56 13.08 24.57
CA ASP A 47 -41.85 13.42 25.15
C ASP A 47 -42.88 12.31 24.88
N GLU A 48 -43.77 12.20 25.85
CA GLU A 48 -44.63 11.12 26.29
C GLU A 48 -45.99 11.15 25.56
N SER A 49 -46.55 9.99 25.21
CA SER A 49 -48.01 9.71 25.23
C SER A 49 -48.35 8.32 24.69
N ASP A 50 -49.25 7.67 25.42
CA ASP A 50 -49.68 6.28 25.35
C ASP A 50 -50.56 5.93 24.13
N GLU A 51 -50.42 4.71 23.59
CA GLU A 51 -51.45 3.66 23.55
C GLU A 51 -51.01 2.44 22.70
N PRO A 52 -51.38 1.18 23.07
CA PRO A 52 -50.99 -0.02 22.35
C PRO A 52 -52.11 -0.55 21.44
N LEU A 53 -51.77 -1.08 20.25
CA LEU A 53 -52.37 -2.26 19.58
C LEU A 53 -51.93 -2.30 18.09
N ASP A 54 -51.18 -3.34 17.68
CA ASP A 54 -51.67 -4.43 16.80
C ASP A 54 -50.49 -5.28 16.26
N LYS A 55 -50.74 -6.58 16.10
CA LYS A 55 -49.77 -7.63 15.76
C LYS A 55 -49.50 -7.71 14.25
N LYS A 56 -48.28 -8.20 13.94
CA LYS A 56 -47.79 -8.84 12.71
C LYS A 56 -47.16 -7.93 11.65
N SER A 57 -45.83 -7.90 11.69
CA SER A 57 -45.02 -8.18 10.50
C SER A 57 -43.66 -8.74 10.95
N ILE A 58 -43.27 -9.84 10.31
CA ILE A 58 -42.02 -10.56 10.51
C ILE A 58 -40.89 -9.71 9.93
N GLN A 59 -39.86 -9.39 10.72
CA GLN A 59 -38.49 -9.26 10.20
C GLN A 59 -37.51 -9.87 11.21
N GLU A 60 -36.76 -10.83 10.70
CA GLU A 60 -35.73 -11.60 11.39
C GLU A 60 -34.61 -10.67 11.91
N PRO A 61 -33.99 -10.95 13.08
CA PRO A 61 -32.80 -10.21 13.48
C PRO A 61 -31.66 -10.54 12.52
N ASN A 62 -31.27 -9.50 11.77
CA ASN A 62 -30.14 -9.43 10.85
C ASN A 62 -28.95 -10.26 11.33
N LYS A 63 -28.69 -11.37 10.63
CA LYS A 63 -27.35 -11.96 10.57
C LYS A 63 -26.43 -10.90 10.00
N ASN A 64 -25.65 -10.24 10.86
CA ASN A 64 -24.39 -9.63 10.48
C ASN A 64 -23.44 -10.76 10.04
N THR A 65 -23.68 -11.27 8.84
CA THR A 65 -22.71 -12.07 8.11
C THR A 65 -21.71 -11.06 7.60
N SER A 66 -20.63 -10.84 8.37
CA SER A 66 -19.37 -10.41 7.79
C SER A 66 -19.16 -11.33 6.59
N GLU A 67 -19.33 -10.80 5.38
CA GLU A 67 -19.12 -11.55 4.14
C GLU A 67 -17.70 -12.11 4.22
N LYS A 68 -17.62 -13.37 4.63
CA LYS A 68 -16.37 -14.10 4.70
C LYS A 68 -15.98 -14.27 3.25
N LYS A 69 -15.24 -13.30 2.73
CA LYS A 69 -14.63 -13.28 1.40
C LYS A 69 -14.10 -14.69 1.18
N VAL A 70 -14.72 -15.44 0.28
CA VAL A 70 -14.42 -16.85 0.11
C VAL A 70 -13.04 -16.92 -0.56
N SER A 71 -12.01 -16.98 0.26
CA SER A 71 -10.63 -17.07 -0.19
C SER A 71 -10.39 -18.46 -0.74
N ILE A 72 -10.10 -18.52 -2.03
CA ILE A 72 -9.76 -19.77 -2.70
C ILE A 72 -8.28 -20.07 -2.40
N LYS A 73 -7.96 -21.34 -2.12
CA LYS A 73 -6.57 -21.75 -1.91
C LYS A 73 -5.78 -21.61 -3.22
N ILE A 74 -4.56 -21.08 -3.17
CA ILE A 74 -3.66 -20.99 -4.34
C ILE A 74 -3.50 -22.32 -5.09
N ASP A 75 -3.66 -23.46 -4.41
CA ASP A 75 -3.54 -24.81 -5.00
C ASP A 75 -4.65 -25.13 -6.02
N GLU A 76 -5.69 -24.28 -6.10
CA GLU A 76 -6.78 -24.37 -7.07
C GLU A 76 -6.53 -23.55 -8.34
N VAL A 77 -5.39 -22.86 -8.45
CA VAL A 77 -5.01 -22.13 -9.66
C VAL A 77 -3.74 -22.69 -10.28
N VAL A 78 -3.65 -22.64 -11.61
CA VAL A 78 -2.49 -23.09 -12.38
C VAL A 78 -2.02 -21.93 -13.25
N LYS A 79 -0.72 -21.61 -13.20
CA LYS A 79 -0.11 -20.64 -14.11
C LYS A 79 0.16 -21.30 -15.46
N ARG A 80 -0.31 -20.71 -16.55
CA ARG A 80 0.06 -21.05 -17.93
C ARG A 80 0.54 -19.75 -18.58
N ASP A 81 1.79 -19.73 -19.01
CA ASP A 81 2.49 -18.51 -19.42
C ASP A 81 2.49 -17.46 -18.29
N ASP A 82 1.83 -16.31 -18.49
CA ASP A 82 1.67 -15.24 -17.51
C ASP A 82 0.23 -15.06 -16.99
N THR A 83 -0.63 -16.03 -17.29
CA THR A 83 -2.04 -16.02 -16.89
C THR A 83 -2.33 -17.18 -15.93
N PHE A 84 -3.02 -16.87 -14.83
CA PHE A 84 -3.47 -17.84 -13.85
C PHE A 84 -4.89 -18.31 -14.22
N TYR A 85 -5.10 -19.63 -14.24
CA TYR A 85 -6.36 -20.25 -14.58
C TYR A 85 -6.89 -21.07 -13.41
N LYS A 86 -8.22 -21.20 -13.29
CA LYS A 86 -8.80 -22.17 -12.36
C LYS A 86 -8.41 -23.59 -12.79
N LYS A 87 -8.04 -24.43 -11.82
CA LYS A 87 -7.68 -25.83 -12.06
C LYS A 87 -8.81 -26.54 -12.82
N PHE A 88 -8.44 -27.35 -13.81
CA PHE A 88 -9.37 -28.03 -14.72
C PHE A 88 -10.27 -27.12 -15.57
N SER A 89 -9.93 -25.83 -15.68
CA SER A 89 -10.61 -24.87 -16.55
C SER A 89 -9.61 -24.11 -17.44
N ASN A 90 -10.12 -23.59 -18.54
CA ASN A 90 -9.42 -22.66 -19.44
C ASN A 90 -9.88 -21.20 -19.22
N ILE A 91 -10.67 -20.95 -18.17
CA ILE A 91 -11.11 -19.61 -17.79
C ILE A 91 -10.03 -18.99 -16.89
N PRO A 92 -9.50 -17.79 -17.24
CA PRO A 92 -8.61 -17.04 -16.37
C PRO A 92 -9.25 -16.80 -15.01
N PHE A 93 -8.47 -16.96 -13.95
CA PHE A 93 -8.96 -16.86 -12.58
C PHE A 93 -9.14 -15.39 -12.17
N SER A 94 -10.29 -15.07 -11.58
CA SER A 94 -10.56 -13.78 -10.94
C SER A 94 -11.06 -14.02 -9.53
N GLY A 95 -10.53 -13.29 -8.56
CA GLY A 95 -10.95 -13.35 -7.16
C GLY A 95 -9.79 -13.32 -6.17
N HIS A 96 -10.15 -13.44 -4.89
CA HIS A 96 -9.20 -13.43 -3.78
C HIS A 96 -8.53 -14.78 -3.61
N ILE A 97 -7.24 -14.71 -3.29
CA ILE A 97 -6.44 -15.88 -3.04
C ILE A 97 -5.79 -15.79 -1.66
N GLU A 98 -5.77 -16.93 -0.99
CA GLU A 98 -4.93 -17.14 0.17
C GLU A 98 -4.13 -18.43 -0.02
N SER A 99 -2.93 -18.46 0.54
CA SER A 99 -2.14 -19.68 0.66
C SER A 99 -1.59 -19.78 2.07
N TYR A 100 -1.33 -21.00 2.50
CA TYR A 100 -0.90 -21.29 3.85
C TYR A 100 0.42 -22.07 3.82
N HIS A 101 1.27 -21.83 4.82
CA HIS A 101 2.47 -22.62 5.07
C HIS A 101 2.07 -24.01 5.61
N PRO A 102 2.99 -24.99 5.61
CA PRO A 102 2.73 -26.33 6.15
C PRO A 102 2.29 -26.33 7.63
N ASN A 103 2.66 -25.31 8.39
CA ASN A 103 2.24 -25.11 9.78
C ASN A 103 0.85 -24.46 9.93
N GLY A 104 0.14 -24.23 8.83
CA GLY A 104 -1.20 -23.64 8.81
C GLY A 104 -1.22 -22.11 8.92
N GLN A 105 -0.08 -21.43 9.00
CA GLN A 105 -0.04 -19.97 9.01
C GLN A 105 -0.22 -19.38 7.61
N LEU A 106 -0.83 -18.19 7.52
CA LEU A 106 -0.99 -17.48 6.25
C LEU A 106 0.39 -17.25 5.61
N LYS A 107 0.51 -17.58 4.33
CA LYS A 107 1.74 -17.47 3.53
C LYS A 107 1.65 -16.33 2.53
N ILE A 108 0.57 -16.27 1.76
CA ILE A 108 0.34 -15.21 0.77
C ILE A 108 -1.14 -14.87 0.77
N ILE A 109 -1.45 -13.59 0.62
CA ILE A 109 -2.78 -13.08 0.33
C ILE A 109 -2.72 -12.07 -0.81
N GLY A 110 -3.73 -12.06 -1.67
CA GLY A 110 -3.85 -11.10 -2.76
C GLY A 110 -5.08 -11.33 -3.62
N GLU A 111 -5.10 -10.68 -4.78
CA GLU A 111 -6.22 -10.74 -5.71
C GLU A 111 -5.75 -10.94 -7.15
N PHE A 112 -6.54 -11.69 -7.90
CA PHE A 112 -6.40 -11.85 -9.34
C PHE A 112 -7.59 -11.25 -10.07
N SER A 113 -7.34 -10.70 -11.26
CA SER A 113 -8.34 -10.34 -12.25
C SER A 113 -7.87 -10.83 -13.61
N GLU A 114 -8.72 -11.60 -14.30
CA GLU A 114 -8.43 -12.20 -15.62
C GLU A 114 -7.11 -12.95 -15.64
N GLY A 115 -6.82 -13.68 -14.56
CA GLY A 115 -5.59 -14.44 -14.38
C GLY A 115 -4.35 -13.60 -14.13
N LYS A 116 -4.47 -12.30 -13.89
CA LYS A 116 -3.35 -11.41 -13.57
C LYS A 116 -3.46 -10.89 -12.15
N LYS A 117 -2.32 -10.78 -11.46
CA LYS A 117 -2.27 -10.19 -10.12
C LYS A 117 -2.69 -8.73 -10.16
N ILE A 118 -3.55 -8.32 -9.23
CA ILE A 118 -3.98 -6.94 -9.04
C ILE A 118 -3.98 -6.58 -7.55
N GLY A 119 -3.95 -5.28 -7.28
CA GLY A 119 -4.14 -4.74 -5.93
C GLY A 119 -2.99 -5.08 -4.99
N GLU A 120 -3.28 -5.03 -3.70
CA GLU A 120 -2.32 -5.30 -2.63
C GLU A 120 -2.01 -6.79 -2.52
N TRP A 121 -0.72 -7.09 -2.36
CA TRP A 121 -0.22 -8.44 -2.15
C TRP A 121 0.69 -8.45 -0.93
N VAL A 122 0.50 -9.42 -0.07
CA VAL A 122 1.33 -9.61 1.13
C VAL A 122 1.79 -11.05 1.18
N GLU A 123 3.09 -11.24 1.39
CA GLU A 123 3.71 -12.53 1.69
C GLU A 123 4.21 -12.52 3.14
N TYR A 124 4.08 -13.64 3.83
CA TYR A 124 4.48 -13.85 5.22
C TYR A 124 5.50 -14.98 5.31
N TYR A 125 6.40 -14.88 6.28
CA TYR A 125 7.25 -15.99 6.72
C TYR A 125 6.44 -17.08 7.41
N MET A 126 7.03 -18.26 7.58
CA MET A 126 6.45 -19.37 8.35
C MET A 126 6.32 -19.04 9.85
N SER A 127 6.83 -17.90 10.32
CA SER A 127 6.58 -17.36 11.67
C SER A 127 5.32 -16.50 11.75
N GLY A 128 4.71 -16.13 10.61
CA GLY A 128 3.60 -15.18 10.53
C GLY A 128 4.04 -13.72 10.41
N VAL A 129 5.35 -13.44 10.46
CA VAL A 129 5.90 -12.11 10.22
C VAL A 129 5.81 -11.78 8.72
N LYS A 130 5.45 -10.54 8.38
CA LYS A 130 5.46 -10.08 6.98
C LYS A 130 6.85 -10.29 6.38
N LYS A 131 6.87 -10.80 5.16
CA LYS A 131 8.08 -11.03 4.35
C LYS A 131 8.19 -10.00 3.25
N SER A 132 7.07 -9.70 2.59
CA SER A 132 6.99 -8.61 1.62
C SER A 132 5.57 -8.10 1.48
N GLU A 133 5.44 -6.85 1.08
CA GLU A 133 4.17 -6.27 0.66
C GLU A 133 4.36 -5.25 -0.45
N GLY A 134 3.31 -5.08 -1.25
CA GLY A 134 3.26 -4.09 -2.32
C GLY A 134 2.11 -4.37 -3.27
N LYS A 135 2.02 -3.55 -4.31
CA LYS A 135 0.91 -3.61 -5.26
C LYS A 135 1.31 -4.24 -6.58
N PHE A 136 0.35 -4.96 -7.17
CA PHE A 136 0.41 -5.40 -8.56
C PHE A 136 -0.62 -4.65 -9.42
N ALA A 137 -0.23 -4.36 -10.66
CA ALA A 137 -1.11 -3.93 -11.73
C ALA A 137 -0.86 -4.82 -12.96
N ASN A 138 -1.91 -5.45 -13.49
CA ASN A 138 -1.84 -6.31 -14.67
C ASN A 138 -0.73 -7.38 -14.60
N GLY A 139 -0.55 -7.99 -13.42
CA GLY A 139 0.45 -9.04 -13.19
C GLY A 139 1.87 -8.54 -12.95
N LYS A 140 2.10 -7.22 -12.98
CA LYS A 140 3.42 -6.60 -12.78
C LYS A 140 3.44 -5.79 -11.49
N LYS A 141 4.60 -5.74 -10.82
CA LYS A 141 4.79 -4.88 -9.64
C LYS A 141 4.58 -3.42 -10.02
N ASP A 142 3.86 -2.70 -9.18
CA ASP A 142 3.53 -1.30 -9.43
C ASP A 142 3.52 -0.54 -8.10
N GLY A 143 4.20 0.60 -8.06
CA GLY A 143 4.41 1.39 -6.85
C GLY A 143 5.46 0.84 -5.90
N ALA A 144 5.33 1.21 -4.63
CA ALA A 144 6.27 0.84 -3.57
C ALA A 144 6.12 -0.63 -3.17
N TRP A 145 7.28 -1.26 -2.96
CA TRP A 145 7.44 -2.63 -2.49
C TRP A 145 8.39 -2.63 -1.29
N VAL A 146 7.95 -3.24 -0.20
CA VAL A 146 8.73 -3.35 1.03
C VAL A 146 8.98 -4.82 1.33
N TYR A 147 10.22 -5.14 1.68
CA TYR A 147 10.64 -6.47 2.10
C TYR A 147 11.18 -6.37 3.52
N TYR A 148 10.94 -7.42 4.29
CA TYR A 148 11.23 -7.45 5.71
C TYR A 148 12.16 -8.61 6.03
N PHE A 149 12.98 -8.44 7.05
CA PHE A 149 13.67 -9.52 7.73
C PHE A 149 12.71 -10.24 8.70
N LEU A 150 13.13 -11.41 9.18
CA LEU A 150 12.35 -12.19 10.14
C LEU A 150 12.14 -11.44 11.48
N ASN A 151 13.03 -10.52 11.82
CA ASN A 151 12.93 -9.65 13.00
C ASN A 151 12.07 -8.40 12.77
N THR A 152 11.26 -8.36 11.69
CA THR A 152 10.37 -7.24 11.29
C THR A 152 11.07 -5.98 10.76
N ASN A 153 12.39 -5.88 10.86
CA ASN A 153 13.12 -4.76 10.28
C ASN A 153 12.99 -4.77 8.76
N ILE A 154 12.95 -3.58 8.17
CA ILE A 154 12.96 -3.44 6.71
C ILE A 154 14.28 -3.99 6.20
N LYS A 155 14.19 -4.82 5.17
CA LYS A 155 15.32 -5.36 4.42
C LYS A 155 15.58 -4.51 3.19
N GLU A 156 14.54 -4.26 2.41
CA GLU A 156 14.62 -3.52 1.15
C GLU A 156 13.35 -2.69 0.95
N LYS A 157 13.51 -1.47 0.42
CA LYS A 157 12.43 -0.71 -0.20
C LYS A 157 12.74 -0.56 -1.68
N GLN A 158 11.76 -0.82 -2.52
CA GLN A 158 11.88 -0.80 -3.96
C GLN A 158 10.68 -0.05 -4.53
N PHE A 159 10.86 0.60 -5.67
CA PHE A 159 9.77 1.23 -6.40
C PHE A 159 9.74 0.73 -7.85
N PHE A 160 8.53 0.50 -8.35
CA PHE A 160 8.31 -0.04 -9.68
C PHE A 160 7.24 0.75 -10.43
N ILE A 161 7.43 0.88 -11.74
CA ILE A 161 6.40 1.38 -12.67
C ILE A 161 6.19 0.32 -13.73
N ASN A 162 4.98 -0.25 -13.81
CA ASN A 162 4.64 -1.29 -14.80
C ASN A 162 5.64 -2.48 -14.83
N GLY A 163 6.16 -2.86 -13.66
CA GLY A 163 7.13 -3.94 -13.48
C GLY A 163 8.60 -3.57 -13.70
N ASN A 164 8.90 -2.36 -14.17
CA ASN A 164 10.26 -1.88 -14.32
C ASN A 164 10.73 -1.18 -13.04
N LYS A 165 12.01 -1.33 -12.70
CA LYS A 165 12.60 -0.61 -11.56
C LYS A 165 12.53 0.90 -11.82
N ASP A 166 12.15 1.65 -10.82
CA ASP A 166 12.10 3.11 -10.88
C ASP A 166 12.41 3.70 -9.50
N ASP A 167 12.70 5.00 -9.48
CA ASP A 167 12.99 5.79 -8.28
C ASP A 167 14.11 5.22 -7.38
N LEU A 168 14.07 5.54 -6.08
CA LEU A 168 15.04 5.15 -5.07
C LEU A 168 14.77 3.74 -4.54
N TRP A 169 15.82 2.94 -4.53
CA TRP A 169 15.87 1.62 -3.93
C TRP A 169 16.82 1.65 -2.75
N GLU A 170 16.34 1.20 -1.60
CA GLU A 170 17.07 1.24 -0.34
C GLU A 170 17.27 -0.17 0.18
N LYS A 171 18.47 -0.49 0.65
CA LYS A 171 18.79 -1.76 1.29
C LYS A 171 19.35 -1.52 2.68
N PHE A 172 18.84 -2.30 3.62
CA PHE A 172 19.16 -2.22 5.02
C PHE A 172 19.76 -3.54 5.51
N ASP A 173 20.55 -3.47 6.58
CA ASP A 173 21.00 -4.65 7.31
C ASP A 173 19.93 -5.15 8.30
N VAL A 174 20.23 -6.25 8.98
CA VAL A 174 19.33 -6.84 9.98
C VAL A 174 19.04 -5.92 11.17
N HIS A 175 19.87 -4.92 11.42
CA HIS A 175 19.71 -3.94 12.50
C HIS A 175 18.91 -2.70 12.06
N GLY A 176 18.55 -2.61 10.78
CA GLY A 176 17.84 -1.46 10.20
C GLY A 176 18.76 -0.33 9.76
N THR A 177 20.07 -0.55 9.73
CA THR A 177 21.03 0.41 9.20
C THR A 177 20.98 0.39 7.68
N LEU A 178 20.86 1.57 7.06
CA LEU A 178 20.90 1.71 5.60
C LEU A 178 22.32 1.44 5.10
N ILE A 179 22.50 0.41 4.30
CA ILE A 179 23.82 -0.02 3.81
C ILE A 179 24.04 0.32 2.33
N GLN A 180 22.97 0.52 1.57
CA GLN A 180 23.07 0.79 0.14
C GLN A 180 21.82 1.51 -0.37
N THR A 181 22.03 2.44 -1.30
CA THR A 181 20.98 3.01 -2.12
C THR A 181 21.29 2.85 -3.62
N GLU A 182 20.26 2.71 -4.42
CA GLU A 182 20.32 2.69 -5.88
C GLU A 182 19.24 3.61 -6.44
N SER A 183 19.54 4.38 -7.49
CA SER A 183 18.54 5.22 -8.17
C SER A 183 18.31 4.70 -9.58
N TYR A 184 17.04 4.61 -9.97
CA TYR A 184 16.59 4.18 -11.28
C TYR A 184 15.66 5.21 -11.91
N GLN A 185 15.66 5.29 -13.23
CA GLN A 185 14.66 6.03 -14.00
C GLN A 185 14.30 5.25 -15.25
N ASN A 186 13.02 4.94 -15.41
CA ASN A 186 12.45 4.17 -16.51
C ASN A 186 13.18 2.84 -16.74
N GLY A 187 13.48 2.10 -15.68
CA GLY A 187 14.20 0.83 -15.73
C GLY A 187 15.72 0.95 -15.93
N LYS A 188 16.25 2.16 -16.11
CA LYS A 188 17.70 2.39 -16.25
C LYS A 188 18.31 2.74 -14.91
N TRP A 189 19.38 2.05 -14.57
CA TRP A 189 20.20 2.38 -13.42
C TRP A 189 20.91 3.73 -13.64
N ILE A 190 20.93 4.57 -12.60
CA ILE A 190 21.63 5.86 -12.60
C ILE A 190 22.88 5.78 -11.74
N ILE A 191 22.73 5.43 -10.46
CA ILE A 191 23.81 5.45 -9.49
C ILE A 191 23.56 4.45 -8.36
N THR A 192 24.63 4.01 -7.70
CA THR A 192 24.57 3.37 -6.39
C THR A 192 25.46 4.10 -5.40
N THR A 193 25.01 4.20 -4.15
CA THR A 193 25.77 4.71 -3.03
C THR A 193 25.84 3.62 -1.98
N ILE A 194 27.05 3.30 -1.52
CA ILE A 194 27.29 2.40 -0.40
C ILE A 194 27.53 3.29 0.82
N ASN A 195 26.83 3.00 1.92
CA ASN A 195 26.91 3.77 3.16
C ASN A 195 27.82 3.11 4.20
#